data_AF-A0A0C4Y9U9-F1
#
_entry.id   AF-A0A0C4Y9U9-F1
#
_cell.length_a   1.000
_cell.length_b   1.000
_cell.length_c   1.000
_cell.angle_alpha   90.00
_cell.angle_beta   90.00
_cell.angle_gamma   90.00
#
_symmetry.space_group_name_H-M   'P 1'
#
loop_
_entity.id
_entity.type
_entity.pdbx_description
1 polymer ?
#
loop_
_entity_poly.entity_id
_entity_poly.type
_entity_poly.pdbx_seq_one_letter_code
_entity_poly.pdbx_strand_id
1 'polypeptide(L)'
;MRKQAKQSWEVGQQVKVGFLAGLTVIAKIPTPGDFAPDAYVLVRGEQFYAFVPHNGISKIEADEAREMVAEAKRLRAVAEGRAAEQADRVIATAKLAAELMAA
;
A
#
# COMPACT_ATOMS: atom_id res chain seq x y z
N MET A 1 18.48 -1.83 26.84
CA MET A 1 17.11 -1.90 26.31
C MET A 1 17.17 -2.00 24.78
N ARG A 2 16.85 -3.15 24.19
CA ARG A 2 16.87 -3.30 22.72
C ARG A 2 15.64 -2.57 22.17
N LYS A 3 15.83 -1.48 21.42
CA LYS A 3 14.73 -0.88 20.65
C LYS A 3 14.26 -1.96 19.66
N GLN A 4 13.03 -2.44 19.80
CA GLN A 4 12.47 -3.31 18.78
C GLN A 4 12.44 -2.54 17.47
N ALA A 5 12.98 -3.14 16.41
CA ALA A 5 12.88 -2.56 15.08
C ALA A 5 11.39 -2.44 14.73
N LYS A 6 10.99 -1.28 14.22
CA LYS A 6 9.62 -1.10 13.69
C LYS A 6 9.43 -2.11 12.57
N GLN A 7 8.31 -2.83 12.58
CA GLN A 7 7.98 -3.77 11.51
C GLN A 7 7.82 -3.02 10.19
N SER A 8 8.33 -3.59 9.10
CA SER A 8 8.10 -3.08 7.75
C SER A 8 6.89 -3.77 7.14
N TRP A 9 6.00 -2.97 6.56
CA TRP A 9 4.75 -3.44 5.92
C TRP A 9 4.85 -3.47 4.39
N GLU A 10 6.08 -3.54 3.88
CA GLU A 10 6.34 -3.70 2.45
C GLU A 10 6.08 -5.13 1.99
N VAL A 11 5.69 -5.28 0.72
CA VAL A 11 5.49 -6.60 0.11
C VAL A 11 6.78 -7.44 0.21
N GLY A 12 6.62 -8.70 0.60
CA GLY A 12 7.71 -9.65 0.87
C GLY A 12 8.25 -9.63 2.29
N GLN A 13 7.87 -8.64 3.12
CA GLN A 13 8.33 -8.58 4.51
C GLN A 13 7.54 -9.53 5.42
N GLN A 14 8.23 -10.06 6.43
CA GLN A 14 7.58 -10.82 7.50
C GLN A 14 7.12 -9.90 8.63
N VAL A 15 5.88 -10.09 9.05
CA VAL A 15 5.21 -9.31 10.08
C VAL A 15 4.55 -10.20 11.13
N LYS A 16 4.19 -9.57 12.24
CA LYS A 16 3.45 -10.14 13.35
C LYS A 16 2.26 -9.24 13.67
N VAL A 17 1.06 -9.83 13.70
CA VAL A 17 -0.20 -9.19 14.06
C VAL A 17 -0.77 -9.84 15.31
N GLY A 18 -0.81 -9.11 16.42
CA GLY A 18 -1.21 -9.66 17.71
C GLY A 18 -0.33 -10.83 18.12
N PHE A 19 -0.89 -12.04 18.20
CA PHE A 19 -0.17 -13.27 18.49
C PHE A 19 0.26 -14.05 17.23
N LEU A 20 -0.28 -13.73 16.05
CA LEU A 20 0.06 -14.39 14.79
C LEU A 20 1.40 -13.85 14.27
N ALA A 21 2.39 -14.73 14.17
CA ALA A 21 3.73 -14.43 13.64
C ALA A 21 4.04 -15.28 12.41
N GLY A 22 5.05 -14.85 11.64
CA GLY A 22 5.42 -15.50 10.38
C GLY A 22 4.42 -15.23 9.26
N LEU A 23 3.75 -14.09 9.30
CA LEU A 23 2.89 -13.60 8.22
C LEU A 23 3.78 -12.90 7.20
N THR A 24 3.63 -13.21 5.91
CA THR A 24 4.33 -12.49 4.83
C THR A 24 3.36 -11.55 4.15
N VAL A 25 3.73 -10.29 3.97
CA VAL A 25 2.93 -9.31 3.22
C VAL A 25 2.99 -9.64 1.74
N ILE A 26 1.85 -9.87 1.09
CA ILE A 26 1.79 -10.17 -0.35
C ILE A 26 1.11 -9.07 -1.17
N ALA A 27 0.29 -8.23 -0.54
CA ALA A 27 -0.24 -7.02 -1.15
C ALA A 27 -0.55 -5.95 -0.11
N LYS A 28 -0.48 -4.71 -0.57
CA LYS A 28 -0.92 -3.51 0.12
C LYS A 28 -1.96 -2.81 -0.76
N ILE A 29 -3.15 -2.61 -0.23
CA ILE A 29 -4.29 -2.01 -0.93
C ILE A 29 -4.47 -0.62 -0.33
N PRO A 30 -4.04 0.44 -1.04
CA PRO A 30 -4.24 1.79 -0.55
C PRO A 30 -5.73 2.13 -0.57
N THR A 31 -6.16 2.92 0.41
CA THR A 31 -7.52 3.48 0.49
C THR A 31 -7.47 4.99 0.26
N PRO A 32 -7.25 5.44 -0.99
CA PRO A 32 -7.08 6.86 -1.27
C PRO A 32 -8.42 7.59 -1.16
N GLY A 33 -8.48 8.61 -0.31
CA GLY A 33 -9.59 9.58 -0.29
C GLY A 33 -10.72 9.26 0.70
N ASP A 34 -10.64 8.17 1.46
CA ASP A 34 -11.61 7.83 2.52
C ASP A 34 -11.02 8.00 3.94
N PHE A 35 -9.75 8.39 4.05
CA PHE A 35 -8.98 8.51 5.30
C PHE A 35 -8.90 7.20 6.11
N ALA A 36 -9.28 6.07 5.51
CA ALA A 36 -9.14 4.76 6.11
C ALA A 36 -7.66 4.33 6.05
N PRO A 37 -7.22 3.46 6.98
CA PRO A 37 -5.90 2.87 6.89
C PRO A 37 -5.85 1.81 5.77
N ASP A 38 -4.68 1.71 5.12
CA ASP A 38 -4.44 0.72 4.07
C ASP A 38 -4.77 -0.71 4.52
N ALA A 39 -5.34 -1.50 3.60
CA ALA A 39 -5.55 -2.92 3.81
C ALA A 39 -4.35 -3.74 3.33
N TYR A 40 -4.10 -4.87 3.98
CA TYR A 40 -2.99 -5.76 3.68
C TYR A 40 -3.50 -7.18 3.44
N VAL A 41 -2.93 -7.83 2.43
CA VAL A 41 -3.09 -9.27 2.24
C VAL A 41 -1.83 -9.95 2.75
N LEU A 42 -2.00 -10.91 3.64
CA LEU A 42 -0.93 -11.65 4.30
C LEU A 42 -1.06 -13.15 4.03
N VAL A 43 0.06 -13.87 4.03
CA VAL A 43 0.09 -15.33 3.91
C VAL A 43 0.92 -15.96 5.03
N ARG A 44 0.49 -17.12 5.52
CA ARG A 44 1.24 -17.96 6.46
C ARG A 44 1.03 -19.42 6.11
N GLY A 45 2.04 -20.06 5.53
CA GLY A 45 1.89 -21.39 4.95
C GLY A 45 0.85 -21.35 3.82
N GLU A 46 -0.19 -22.17 3.93
CA GLU A 46 -1.30 -22.25 2.96
C GLU A 46 -2.47 -21.31 3.28
N GLN A 47 -2.40 -20.55 4.37
CA GLN A 47 -3.50 -19.71 4.86
C GLN A 47 -3.32 -18.25 4.46
N PHE A 48 -4.39 -17.62 4.00
CA PHE A 48 -4.44 -16.22 3.64
C PHE A 48 -5.20 -15.41 4.68
N TYR A 49 -4.81 -14.15 4.86
CA TYR A 49 -5.43 -13.23 5.79
C TYR A 49 -5.57 -11.84 5.18
N ALA A 50 -6.67 -11.17 5.50
CA ALA A 50 -6.83 -9.73 5.34
C ALA A 50 -6.54 -9.05 6.68
N PHE A 51 -5.76 -7.98 6.65
CA PHE A 51 -5.50 -7.14 7.82
C PHE A 51 -5.74 -5.68 7.50
N VAL A 52 -6.52 -5.01 8.35
CA VAL A 52 -6.73 -3.56 8.30
C VAL A 52 -6.40 -3.02 9.69
N PRO A 53 -5.49 -2.04 9.82
CA PRO A 53 -5.18 -1.42 11.11
C PRO A 53 -6.46 -0.97 11.83
N HIS A 54 -6.51 -1.21 13.14
CA HIS A 54 -7.68 -0.98 14.02
C HIS A 54 -8.89 -1.88 13.78
N ASN A 55 -9.11 -2.38 12.56
CA ASN A 55 -10.23 -3.27 12.23
C ASN A 55 -9.89 -4.76 12.45
N GLY A 56 -8.61 -5.10 12.55
CA GLY A 56 -8.16 -6.44 12.91
C GLY A 56 -7.71 -7.29 11.72
N ILE A 57 -7.49 -8.58 12.01
CA ILE A 57 -7.05 -9.59 11.04
C ILE A 57 -8.12 -10.67 10.92
N SER A 58 -8.44 -11.06 9.69
CA SER A 58 -9.41 -12.10 9.38
C SER A 58 -8.79 -13.08 8.39
N LYS A 59 -9.07 -14.38 8.58
CA LYS A 59 -8.71 -15.38 7.58
C LYS A 59 -9.63 -15.21 6.38
N ILE A 60 -9.06 -15.31 5.19
CA ILE A 60 -9.78 -15.20 3.91
C ILE A 60 -9.49 -16.42 3.04
N GLU A 61 -10.37 -16.67 2.08
CA GLU A 61 -10.18 -17.75 1.11
C GLU A 61 -9.22 -17.33 -0.01
N ALA A 62 -8.69 -18.31 -0.74
CA ALA A 62 -7.71 -18.06 -1.80
C ALA A 62 -8.27 -17.17 -2.92
N ASP A 63 -9.56 -17.31 -3.26
CA ASP A 63 -10.20 -16.50 -4.30
C ASP A 63 -10.34 -15.03 -3.87
N GLU A 64 -10.73 -14.79 -2.61
CA GLU A 64 -10.79 -13.44 -2.05
C GLU A 64 -9.39 -12.80 -2.03
N ALA A 65 -8.37 -13.55 -1.62
CA ALA A 65 -6.99 -13.07 -1.65
C ALA A 65 -6.54 -12.68 -3.07
N ARG A 66 -6.91 -13.46 -4.09
CA ARG A 66 -6.62 -13.16 -5.51
C ARG A 66 -7.27 -11.85 -5.95
N GLU A 67 -8.55 -11.65 -5.62
CA GLU A 67 -9.28 -10.42 -5.97
C GLU A 67 -8.67 -9.19 -5.29
N MET A 68 -8.33 -9.29 -4.00
CA MET A 68 -7.68 -8.21 -3.26
C MET A 68 -6.31 -7.86 -3.84
N VAL A 69 -5.51 -8.86 -4.24
CA VAL A 69 -4.22 -8.65 -4.90
C VAL A 69 -4.40 -8.02 -6.28
N ALA A 70 -5.42 -8.43 -7.04
CA ALA A 70 -5.74 -7.82 -8.32
C ALA A 70 -6.14 -6.34 -8.16
N GLU A 71 -6.92 -6.02 -7.14
CA GLU A 71 -7.30 -4.64 -6.80
C GLU A 71 -6.08 -3.79 -6.43
N ALA A 72 -5.19 -4.31 -5.58
CA ALA A 72 -3.95 -3.63 -5.24
C ALA A 72 -3.13 -3.24 -6.48
N LYS A 73 -3.05 -4.15 -7.46
CA LYS A 73 -2.35 -3.90 -8.74
C LYS A 73 -3.05 -2.83 -9.57
N ARG A 74 -4.38 -2.85 -9.65
CA ARG A 74 -5.18 -1.83 -10.37
C ARG A 74 -4.98 -0.46 -9.77
N LEU A 75 -5.13 -0.32 -8.45
CA LEU A 75 -4.96 0.95 -7.75
C LEU A 75 -3.54 1.49 -7.89
N ARG A 76 -2.54 0.63 -7.81
CA ARG A 76 -1.15 1.01 -8.04
C ARG A 76 -0.92 1.55 -9.45
N ALA A 77 -1.42 0.86 -10.47
CA ALA A 77 -1.30 1.33 -11.86
C ALA A 77 -1.97 2.70 -12.06
N VAL A 78 -3.15 2.92 -11.46
CA VAL A 78 -3.83 4.22 -11.48
C VAL A 78 -3.01 5.30 -10.77
N ALA A 79 -2.45 4.99 -9.60
CA ALA A 79 -1.63 5.92 -8.84
C ALA A 79 -0.34 6.31 -9.59
N GLU A 80 0.32 5.34 -10.23
CA GLU A 80 1.49 5.57 -11.08
C GLU A 80 1.15 6.49 -12.26
N GLY A 81 0.01 6.28 -12.94
CA GLY A 81 -0.47 7.16 -14.00
C GLY A 81 -0.76 8.58 -13.52
N ARG A 82 -1.47 8.74 -12.40
CA ARG A 82 -1.75 10.06 -11.80
C ARG A 82 -0.47 10.79 -11.37
N ALA A 83 0.50 10.06 -10.83
CA ALA A 83 1.78 10.64 -10.42
C ALA A 83 2.55 11.18 -11.63
N ALA A 84 2.53 10.47 -12.76
CA ALA A 84 3.14 10.94 -14.01
C ALA A 84 2.49 12.23 -14.50
N GLU A 85 1.15 12.27 -14.59
CA GLU A 85 0.42 13.48 -15.00
C GLU A 85 0.69 14.66 -14.05
N GLN A 86 0.77 14.41 -12.75
CA GLN A 86 1.05 15.44 -11.76
C GLN A 86 2.48 15.99 -11.90
N ALA A 87 3.45 15.12 -12.17
CA ALA A 87 4.83 15.54 -12.44
C ALA A 87 4.90 16.46 -13.67
N ASP A 88 4.22 16.10 -14.76
CA ASP A 88 4.16 16.92 -15.98
C ASP A 88 3.56 18.31 -15.70
N ARG A 89 2.47 18.37 -14.93
CA ARG A 89 1.84 19.64 -14.53
C ARG A 89 2.77 20.50 -13.67
N VAL A 90 3.48 19.90 -12.72
CA VAL A 90 4.44 20.62 -11.87
C VAL A 90 5.58 21.18 -12.72
N ILE A 91 6.12 20.41 -13.66
CA ILE A 91 7.17 20.86 -14.58
C ILE A 91 6.67 22.02 -15.45
N ALA A 92 5.46 21.91 -16.03
CA ALA A 92 4.87 22.97 -16.83
C ALA A 92 4.67 24.27 -16.02
N THR A 93 4.20 24.13 -14.78
CA THR A 93 4.00 25.27 -13.86
C THR A 93 5.33 25.93 -13.50
N ALA A 94 6.36 25.14 -13.21
CA ALA A 94 7.70 25.65 -12.90
C ALA A 94 8.32 26.41 -14.07
N LYS A 95 8.13 25.94 -15.32
CA LYS A 95 8.57 26.64 -16.53
C LYS A 95 7.89 28.00 -16.68
N LEU A 96 6.56 28.04 -16.56
CA LEU A 96 5.80 29.29 -16.65
C LEU A 96 6.23 30.28 -15.55
N ALA A 97 6.42 29.80 -14.32
CA ALA A 97 6.90 30.64 -13.23
C ALA A 97 8.29 31.24 -13.52
N ALA A 98 9.20 30.46 -14.10
CA ALA A 98 10.52 30.94 -14.50
C ALA A 98 10.45 32.00 -15.61
N GLU A 99 9.59 31.80 -16.60
CA GLU A 99 9.36 32.79 -17.67
C GLU A 99 8.82 34.12 -17.11
N LEU A 100 7.84 34.06 -16.20
CA LEU A 100 7.26 35.25 -15.59
C LEU A 100 8.23 36.02 -14.68
N MET A 101 9.16 35.33 -14.02
CA MET A 101 10.18 35.98 -13.17
C MET A 101 11.35 36.58 -13.96
N ALA A 102 11.53 36.18 -15.22
CA ALA A 102 12.57 36.70 -16.10
C ALA A 102 12.12 37.91 -16.94
N ALA A 103 10.83 38.26 -16.88
CA ALA A 103 10.22 39.42 -17.54
C ALA A 103 10.21 40.65 -16.62
#